data_AF-B0EH10-F1
#
_entry.id   AF-B0EH10-F1
#
_cell.length_a   1.000
_cell.length_b   1.000
_cell.length_c   1.000
_cell.angle_alpha   90.00
_cell.angle_beta   90.00
_cell.angle_gamma   90.00
#
_symmetry.space_group_name_H-M   'P 1'
#
loop_
_entity.id
_entity.type
_entity.pdbx_description
1 polymer ?
#
loop_
_entity_poly.entity_id
_entity_poly.type
_entity_poly.pdbx_seq_one_letter_code
_entity_poly.pdbx_strand_id
1 'polypeptide(L)'
;MKLGYNEIMITSMYFNDIKDFINLEIGIKRFQGNIERFHFNPLPLNKYSRKLFPNIETFHIYNKYDEIFNDGKIFKYVIWYKVSYSTYLQEKEQGNICKNIEYTKEDRKSYGNTIPSEVKSLGYECFYNCRLLTTINIPSSISKIGWHCFYICSSLKSINIPS
;
A
#
# COMPACT_ATOMS: atom_id res chain seq x y z
N MET A 1 10.19 -34.24 -1.76
CA MET A 1 8.99 -33.38 -1.93
C MET A 1 8.91 -32.96 -3.40
N LYS A 2 7.82 -33.23 -4.12
CA LYS A 2 7.62 -32.70 -5.49
C LYS A 2 6.78 -31.43 -5.36
N LEU A 3 7.34 -30.28 -5.73
CA LEU A 3 6.59 -29.03 -5.85
C LEU A 3 5.60 -29.15 -7.02
N GLY A 4 4.33 -28.89 -6.77
CA GLY A 4 3.30 -28.77 -7.79
C GLY A 4 3.18 -27.35 -8.31
N TYR A 5 2.17 -27.15 -9.16
CA TYR A 5 1.91 -25.87 -9.82
C TYR A 5 1.54 -24.76 -8.82
N ASN A 6 0.76 -25.04 -7.79
CA ASN A 6 0.36 -24.01 -6.83
C ASN A 6 1.54 -23.61 -5.94
N GLU A 7 2.34 -24.60 -5.53
CA GLU A 7 3.51 -24.38 -4.70
C GLU A 7 4.56 -23.55 -5.44
N ILE A 8 4.77 -23.78 -6.74
CA ILE A 8 5.73 -22.98 -7.52
C ILE A 8 5.25 -21.54 -7.72
N MET A 9 3.94 -21.34 -7.96
CA MET A 9 3.36 -20.01 -8.07
C MET A 9 3.58 -19.22 -6.76
N ILE A 10 3.26 -19.84 -5.61
CA ILE A 10 3.49 -19.26 -4.28
C ILE A 10 4.97 -19.00 -4.04
N THR A 11 5.85 -19.94 -4.39
CA THR A 11 7.30 -19.77 -4.17
C THR A 11 7.85 -18.63 -5.03
N SER A 12 7.38 -18.51 -6.29
CA SER A 12 7.82 -17.45 -7.20
C SER A 12 7.38 -16.04 -6.77
N MET A 13 6.43 -15.90 -5.84
CA MET A 13 6.12 -14.60 -5.21
C MET A 13 7.32 -13.98 -4.46
N TYR A 14 8.30 -14.80 -4.09
CA TYR A 14 9.48 -14.37 -3.33
C TYR A 14 10.72 -14.16 -4.20
N PHE A 15 10.57 -14.23 -5.52
CA PHE A 15 11.66 -13.92 -6.45
C PHE A 15 12.00 -12.43 -6.41
N ASN A 16 13.28 -12.11 -6.54
CA ASN A 16 13.77 -10.73 -6.38
C ASN A 16 13.77 -9.98 -7.70
N ASP A 17 13.93 -10.69 -8.81
CA ASP A 17 14.04 -10.08 -10.13
C ASP A 17 13.26 -10.87 -11.19
N ILE A 18 12.90 -10.19 -12.28
CA ILE A 18 12.24 -10.79 -13.43
C ILE A 18 13.06 -11.94 -14.03
N LYS A 19 14.39 -11.90 -13.90
CA LYS A 19 15.27 -12.96 -14.38
C LYS A 19 14.99 -14.29 -13.68
N ASP A 20 14.58 -14.29 -12.42
CA ASP A 20 14.23 -15.52 -11.69
C ASP A 20 13.00 -16.19 -12.31
N PHE A 21 12.00 -15.40 -12.71
CA PHE A 21 10.82 -15.88 -13.43
C PHE A 21 11.19 -16.44 -14.81
N ILE A 22 12.01 -15.71 -15.56
CA ILE A 22 12.46 -16.15 -16.89
C ILE A 22 13.25 -17.46 -16.77
N ASN A 23 14.16 -17.57 -15.81
CA ASN A 23 14.95 -18.78 -15.55
C ASN A 23 14.06 -19.97 -15.18
N LEU A 24 12.99 -19.74 -14.39
CA LEU A 24 12.03 -20.77 -14.04
C LEU A 24 11.30 -21.30 -15.28
N GLU A 25 10.80 -20.39 -16.13
CA GLU A 25 10.08 -20.71 -17.36
C GLU A 25 10.93 -21.50 -18.35
N ILE A 26 12.17 -21.07 -18.60
CA ILE A 26 13.05 -21.69 -19.60
C ILE A 26 13.79 -22.92 -19.06
N GLY A 27 14.15 -22.91 -17.77
CA GLY A 27 15.02 -23.91 -17.15
C GLY A 27 14.27 -25.17 -16.70
N ILE A 28 12.97 -25.07 -16.43
CA ILE A 28 12.17 -26.17 -15.88
C ILE A 28 10.88 -26.34 -16.69
N LYS A 29 10.92 -27.14 -17.77
CA LYS A 29 9.79 -27.35 -18.70
C LYS A 29 8.44 -27.64 -18.04
N ARG A 30 8.42 -28.37 -16.92
CA ARG A 30 7.17 -28.69 -16.21
C ARG A 30 6.48 -27.46 -15.59
N PHE A 31 7.20 -26.35 -15.40
CA PHE A 31 6.69 -25.11 -14.83
C PHE A 31 6.54 -24.00 -15.87
N GLN A 32 6.64 -24.35 -17.16
CA GLN A 32 6.35 -23.42 -18.23
C GLN A 32 4.87 -22.95 -18.16
N GLY A 33 4.64 -21.66 -18.39
CA GLY A 33 3.34 -21.01 -18.25
C GLY A 33 3.00 -20.62 -16.81
N ASN A 34 3.95 -20.67 -15.87
CA ASN A 34 3.73 -20.20 -14.49
C ASN A 34 3.45 -18.69 -14.44
N ILE A 35 4.14 -17.88 -15.24
CA ILE A 35 3.95 -16.43 -15.30
C ILE A 35 2.52 -16.06 -15.72
N GLU A 36 1.91 -16.82 -16.64
CA GLU A 36 0.55 -16.55 -17.14
C GLU A 36 -0.52 -16.73 -16.06
N ARG A 37 -0.20 -17.42 -14.96
CA ARG A 37 -1.13 -17.70 -13.87
C ARG A 37 -1.27 -16.53 -12.88
N PHE A 38 -0.45 -15.50 -13.04
CA PHE A 38 -0.51 -14.29 -12.23
C PHE A 38 -1.58 -13.33 -12.74
N HIS A 39 -2.56 -13.05 -11.88
CA HIS A 39 -3.55 -12.00 -12.09
C HIS A 39 -3.16 -10.67 -11.42
N PHE A 40 -1.98 -10.63 -10.79
CA PHE A 40 -1.36 -9.45 -10.22
C PHE A 40 0.16 -9.52 -10.36
N ASN A 41 0.84 -8.37 -10.39
CA ASN A 41 2.29 -8.36 -10.48
C ASN A 41 2.96 -8.71 -9.14
N PRO A 42 3.85 -9.72 -9.10
CA PRO A 42 4.55 -10.13 -7.88
C PRO A 42 5.63 -9.13 -7.44
N LEU A 43 6.11 -8.28 -8.36
CA LEU A 43 7.14 -7.27 -8.15
C LEU A 43 6.88 -6.04 -9.05
N PRO A 44 7.56 -4.90 -8.85
CA PRO A 44 7.44 -3.73 -9.71
C PRO A 44 7.78 -4.04 -11.17
N LEU A 45 6.91 -3.70 -12.11
CA LEU A 45 7.14 -3.98 -13.52
C LEU A 45 7.59 -2.73 -14.27
N ASN A 46 8.39 -2.93 -15.32
CA ASN A 46 8.71 -1.93 -16.33
C ASN A 46 8.10 -2.34 -17.67
N LYS A 47 8.22 -1.49 -18.70
CA LYS A 47 7.72 -1.79 -20.05
C LYS A 47 8.14 -3.14 -20.63
N TYR A 48 9.32 -3.67 -20.27
CA TYR A 48 9.77 -4.99 -20.72
C TYR A 48 9.08 -6.09 -19.93
N SER A 49 9.18 -6.08 -18.59
CA SER A 49 8.65 -7.14 -17.75
C SER A 49 7.12 -7.20 -17.76
N ARG A 50 6.42 -6.07 -17.95
CA ARG A 50 4.96 -6.02 -18.13
C ARG A 50 4.46 -6.95 -19.24
N LYS A 51 5.21 -7.10 -20.33
CA LYS A 51 4.84 -7.95 -21.47
C LYS A 51 4.83 -9.44 -21.13
N LEU A 52 5.58 -9.84 -20.10
CA LEU A 52 5.67 -11.24 -19.69
C LEU A 52 4.43 -11.71 -18.94
N PHE A 53 3.70 -10.81 -18.28
CA PHE A 53 2.54 -11.14 -17.44
C PHE A 53 1.20 -10.78 -18.13
N PRO A 54 0.70 -11.57 -19.10
CA PRO A 54 -0.41 -11.16 -19.96
C PRO A 54 -1.76 -10.97 -19.25
N ASN A 55 -1.94 -11.63 -18.10
CA ASN A 55 -3.22 -11.79 -17.40
C ASN A 55 -3.35 -10.92 -16.13
N ILE A 56 -2.47 -9.94 -15.94
CA ILE A 56 -2.59 -9.00 -14.82
C ILE A 56 -3.86 -8.15 -14.97
N GLU A 57 -4.67 -8.20 -13.92
CA GLU A 57 -5.95 -7.54 -13.77
C GLU A 57 -5.96 -6.62 -12.53
N THR A 58 -5.28 -7.05 -11.47
CA THR A 58 -5.01 -6.26 -10.26
C THR A 58 -3.55 -5.83 -10.25
N PHE A 59 -3.28 -4.53 -10.28
CA PHE A 59 -1.92 -4.02 -10.34
C PHE A 59 -1.45 -3.51 -8.97
N HIS A 60 -0.38 -4.11 -8.46
CA HIS A 60 0.29 -3.71 -7.23
C HIS A 60 1.30 -2.59 -7.51
N ILE A 61 1.15 -1.48 -6.81
CA ILE A 61 2.07 -0.35 -6.84
C ILE A 61 2.82 -0.34 -5.50
N TYR A 62 4.09 -0.76 -5.53
CA TYR A 62 4.91 -0.95 -4.35
C TYR A 62 5.56 0.35 -3.89
N ASN A 63 5.93 1.21 -4.85
CA ASN A 63 6.51 2.53 -4.63
C ASN A 63 5.78 3.60 -5.47
N LYS A 64 5.75 4.84 -5.00
CA LYS A 64 5.20 5.99 -5.73
C LYS A 64 5.90 6.30 -7.06
N TYR A 65 7.08 5.71 -7.28
CA TYR A 65 7.87 5.85 -8.50
C TYR A 65 7.74 4.66 -9.46
N ASP A 66 6.96 3.63 -9.11
CA ASP A 66 6.76 2.48 -9.98
C ASP A 66 6.04 2.92 -11.27
N GLU A 67 6.38 2.28 -12.39
CA GLU A 67 5.67 2.49 -13.65
C GLU A 67 4.23 1.98 -13.53
N ILE A 68 3.27 2.80 -13.93
CA ILE A 68 1.85 2.46 -13.99
C ILE A 68 1.46 2.25 -15.45
N PHE A 69 0.71 1.19 -15.72
CA PHE A 69 0.30 0.81 -17.07
C PHE A 69 -1.21 1.00 -17.23
N ASN A 70 -1.62 1.74 -18.26
CA ASN A 70 -3.02 1.90 -18.63
C ASN A 70 -3.26 1.23 -19.99
N ASP A 71 -3.25 -0.10 -19.99
CA ASP A 71 -3.42 -0.93 -21.19
C ASP A 71 -4.86 -1.46 -21.36
N GLY A 72 -5.80 -0.97 -20.54
CA GLY A 72 -7.20 -1.39 -20.53
C GLY A 72 -7.46 -2.76 -19.92
N LYS A 73 -6.42 -3.48 -19.45
CA LYS A 73 -6.57 -4.79 -18.77
C LYS A 73 -6.62 -4.66 -17.26
N ILE A 74 -5.96 -3.63 -16.71
CA ILE A 74 -5.91 -3.37 -15.28
C ILE A 74 -7.17 -2.61 -14.86
N PHE A 75 -7.96 -3.19 -13.97
CA PHE A 75 -9.18 -2.57 -13.45
C PHE A 75 -9.13 -2.29 -11.95
N LYS A 76 -8.06 -2.71 -11.26
CA LYS A 76 -7.91 -2.49 -9.82
C LYS A 76 -6.46 -2.25 -9.44
N TYR A 77 -6.22 -1.24 -8.60
CA TYR A 77 -4.91 -0.98 -8.03
C TYR A 77 -4.84 -1.37 -6.55
N VAL A 78 -3.71 -1.93 -6.15
CA VAL A 78 -3.34 -2.13 -4.74
C VAL A 78 -2.07 -1.34 -4.46
N ILE A 79 -2.23 -0.26 -3.71
CA ILE A 79 -1.19 0.71 -3.40
C ILE A 79 -0.57 0.36 -2.05
N TRP A 80 0.71 0.00 -2.05
CA TRP A 80 1.44 -0.42 -0.85
C TRP A 80 2.22 0.72 -0.19
N TYR A 81 2.67 1.69 -0.98
CA TYR A 81 3.37 2.84 -0.44
C TYR A 81 2.42 3.73 0.36
N LYS A 82 3.02 4.60 1.18
CA LYS A 82 2.29 5.49 2.06
C LYS A 82 1.56 6.60 1.27
N VAL A 83 0.25 6.71 1.48
CA VAL A 83 -0.62 7.76 0.90
C VAL A 83 -1.31 8.58 1.97
N SER A 84 -1.71 9.81 1.67
CA SER A 84 -2.54 10.61 2.59
C SER A 84 -3.96 10.04 2.68
N TYR A 85 -4.70 10.42 3.73
CA TYR A 85 -6.10 10.01 3.89
C TYR A 85 -7.00 10.56 2.77
N SER A 86 -6.77 11.80 2.36
CA SER A 86 -7.42 12.42 1.18
C SER A 86 -7.20 11.62 -0.10
N THR A 87 -5.97 11.20 -0.41
CA THR A 87 -5.69 10.33 -1.57
C THR A 87 -6.38 8.99 -1.42
N TYR A 88 -6.35 8.38 -0.24
CA TYR A 88 -7.07 7.13 0.01
C TYR A 88 -8.57 7.22 -0.32
N LEU A 89 -9.24 8.32 0.01
CA LEU A 89 -10.65 8.49 -0.31
C LEU A 89 -10.89 8.49 -1.83
N GLN A 90 -10.06 9.20 -2.60
CA GLN A 90 -10.14 9.23 -4.07
C GLN A 90 -9.89 7.84 -4.69
N GLU A 91 -8.92 7.10 -4.15
CA GLU A 91 -8.61 5.75 -4.60
C GLU A 91 -9.73 4.76 -4.25
N LYS A 92 -10.33 4.90 -3.06
CA LYS A 92 -11.44 4.08 -2.60
C LYS A 92 -12.68 4.26 -3.47
N GLU A 93 -12.97 5.48 -3.90
CA GLU A 93 -14.08 5.77 -4.84
C GLU A 93 -13.90 5.06 -6.19
N GLN A 94 -12.65 4.88 -6.62
CA GLN A 94 -12.29 4.15 -7.84
C GLN A 94 -12.24 2.62 -7.63
N GLY A 95 -12.49 2.12 -6.42
CA GLY A 95 -12.42 0.69 -6.09
C GLY A 95 -11.01 0.17 -5.81
N ASN A 96 -10.02 1.06 -5.69
CA ASN A 96 -8.63 0.72 -5.39
C ASN A 96 -8.42 0.50 -3.89
N ILE A 97 -7.31 -0.15 -3.54
CA ILE A 97 -6.97 -0.50 -2.16
C ILE A 97 -5.65 0.17 -1.77
N CYS A 98 -5.67 0.98 -0.71
CA CYS A 98 -4.47 1.54 -0.09
C CYS A 98 -4.11 0.77 1.19
N LYS A 99 -2.89 0.26 1.28
CA LYS A 99 -2.43 -0.54 2.44
C LYS A 99 -1.85 0.30 3.57
N ASN A 100 -1.27 1.48 3.25
CA ASN A 100 -0.60 2.33 4.22
C ASN A 100 -1.13 3.77 4.13
N ILE A 101 -2.10 4.08 4.99
CA ILE A 101 -2.82 5.36 4.98
C ILE A 101 -2.30 6.24 6.13
N GLU A 102 -1.79 7.42 5.79
CA GLU A 102 -1.30 8.42 6.74
C GLU A 102 -2.30 9.57 6.87
N TYR A 103 -2.68 9.92 8.10
CA TYR A 103 -3.45 11.13 8.36
C TYR A 103 -2.51 12.30 8.52
N THR A 104 -2.51 13.19 7.54
CA THR A 104 -1.59 14.32 7.46
C THR A 104 -2.17 15.57 8.14
N LYS A 105 -1.33 16.60 8.30
CA LYS A 105 -1.76 17.92 8.78
C LYS A 105 -2.82 18.54 7.87
N GLU A 106 -2.73 18.31 6.55
CA GLU A 106 -3.72 18.79 5.58
C GLU A 106 -5.04 17.99 5.70
N ASP A 107 -4.96 16.67 5.89
CA ASP A 107 -6.15 15.86 6.15
C ASP A 107 -6.87 16.33 7.42
N ARG A 108 -6.12 16.62 8.50
CA ARG A 108 -6.70 17.17 9.74
C ARG A 108 -7.38 18.52 9.52
N LYS A 109 -6.83 19.39 8.67
CA LYS A 109 -7.48 20.67 8.33
C LYS A 109 -8.80 20.46 7.59
N SER A 110 -8.88 19.45 6.74
CA SER A 110 -10.07 19.15 5.91
C SER A 110 -11.13 18.34 6.66
N TYR A 111 -10.73 17.38 7.49
CA TYR A 111 -11.63 16.39 8.11
C TYR A 111 -11.71 16.51 9.65
N GLY A 112 -10.95 17.42 10.25
CA GLY A 112 -10.99 17.70 11.69
C GLY A 112 -10.03 16.86 12.53
N ASN A 113 -10.29 16.78 13.83
CA ASN A 113 -9.38 16.14 14.78
C ASN A 113 -9.68 14.63 15.00
N THR A 114 -10.79 14.13 14.48
CA THR A 114 -11.18 12.72 14.60
C THR A 114 -10.38 11.89 13.60
N ILE A 115 -9.57 10.96 14.11
CA ILE A 115 -8.73 10.10 13.28
C ILE A 115 -9.59 8.94 12.73
N PRO A 116 -9.72 8.76 11.41
CA PRO A 116 -10.46 7.66 10.81
C PRO A 116 -9.82 6.28 11.10
N SER A 117 -10.65 5.24 11.21
CA SER A 117 -10.22 3.88 11.58
C SER A 117 -9.33 3.19 10.54
N GLU A 118 -9.36 3.65 9.30
CA GLU A 118 -8.56 3.09 8.21
C GLU A 118 -7.11 3.59 8.25
N VAL A 119 -6.87 4.72 8.92
CA VAL A 119 -5.54 5.32 9.05
C VAL A 119 -4.62 4.39 9.83
N LYS A 120 -3.39 4.23 9.33
CA LYS A 120 -2.32 3.41 9.92
C LYS A 120 -1.23 4.24 10.59
N SER A 121 -1.11 5.51 10.24
CA SER A 121 -0.14 6.41 10.85
C SER A 121 -0.59 7.87 10.90
N LEU A 122 -0.08 8.62 11.88
CA LEU A 122 -0.19 10.08 11.91
C LEU A 122 1.07 10.72 11.31
N GLY A 123 0.89 11.70 10.43
CA GLY A 123 1.99 12.35 9.72
C GLY A 123 2.81 13.32 10.58
N TYR A 124 3.90 13.85 9.99
CA TYR A 124 4.71 14.92 10.57
C TYR A 124 3.83 16.13 10.93
N GLU A 125 3.96 16.62 12.17
CA GLU A 125 3.21 17.78 12.67
C GLU A 125 1.67 17.69 12.49
N CYS A 126 1.09 16.48 12.44
CA CYS A 126 -0.33 16.30 12.12
C CYS A 126 -1.25 17.18 12.97
N PHE A 127 -1.03 17.24 14.29
CA PHE A 127 -1.74 18.08 15.26
C PHE A 127 -0.89 19.25 15.78
N TYR A 128 0.16 19.67 15.06
CA TYR A 128 1.00 20.79 15.49
C TYR A 128 0.18 22.05 15.78
N ASN A 129 0.44 22.66 16.95
CA ASN A 129 -0.20 23.89 17.41
C ASN A 129 -1.74 23.82 17.51
N CYS A 130 -2.30 22.63 17.74
CA CYS A 130 -3.73 22.47 18.05
C CYS A 130 -4.02 22.92 19.50
N ARG A 131 -3.94 24.23 19.76
CA ARG A 131 -4.07 24.82 21.11
C ARG A 131 -5.44 24.63 21.76
N LEU A 132 -6.48 24.30 20.99
CA LEU A 132 -7.82 24.03 21.49
C LEU A 132 -8.10 22.54 21.70
N LEU A 133 -7.20 21.65 21.27
CA LEU A 133 -7.37 20.20 21.43
C LEU A 133 -7.16 19.84 22.90
N THR A 134 -8.21 19.37 23.57
CA THR A 134 -8.16 19.00 24.99
C THR A 134 -7.94 17.51 25.21
N THR A 135 -8.48 16.68 24.32
CA THR A 135 -8.38 15.22 24.37
C THR A 135 -8.27 14.68 22.94
N ILE A 136 -7.64 13.53 22.77
CA ILE A 136 -7.63 12.81 21.49
C ILE A 136 -7.68 11.30 21.71
N ASN A 137 -8.50 10.61 20.91
CA ASN A 137 -8.56 9.16 20.85
C ASN A 137 -7.70 8.68 19.68
N ILE A 138 -6.71 7.84 19.96
CA ILE A 138 -5.88 7.19 18.94
C ILE A 138 -6.54 5.84 18.60
N PRO A 139 -6.94 5.58 17.34
CA PRO A 139 -7.49 4.28 16.94
C PRO A 139 -6.44 3.16 17.02
N SER A 140 -6.88 1.91 17.23
CA SER A 140 -5.98 0.73 17.34
C SER A 140 -5.30 0.36 16.03
N SER A 141 -5.77 0.92 14.92
CA SER A 141 -5.15 0.82 13.61
C SER A 141 -3.84 1.59 13.51
N ILE A 142 -3.59 2.57 14.39
CA ILE A 142 -2.40 3.42 14.35
C ILE A 142 -1.20 2.65 14.89
N SER A 143 -0.22 2.47 14.02
CA SER A 143 1.06 1.82 14.33
C SER A 143 2.23 2.79 14.41
N LYS A 144 2.04 4.05 13.97
CA LYS A 144 3.10 5.05 13.91
C LYS A 144 2.55 6.46 14.13
N ILE A 145 3.27 7.23 14.95
CA ILE A 145 3.02 8.66 15.18
C ILE A 145 4.21 9.46 14.64
N GLY A 146 3.93 10.46 13.80
CA GLY A 146 4.94 11.29 13.17
C GLY A 146 5.65 12.22 14.15
N TRP A 147 6.82 12.73 13.72
CA TRP A 147 7.58 13.71 14.48
C TRP A 147 6.77 14.98 14.74
N HIS A 148 6.92 15.53 15.96
CA HIS A 148 6.21 16.73 16.43
C HIS A 148 4.68 16.67 16.28
N CYS A 149 4.09 15.47 16.20
CA CYS A 149 2.66 15.30 15.92
C CYS A 149 1.76 16.15 16.84
N PHE A 150 2.07 16.22 18.14
CA PHE A 150 1.29 16.99 19.13
C PHE A 150 2.05 18.20 19.70
N TYR A 151 3.08 18.69 19.01
CA TYR A 151 3.90 19.79 19.52
C TYR A 151 3.09 21.10 19.59
N ILE A 152 3.26 21.88 20.67
CA ILE A 152 2.50 23.11 20.98
C ILE A 152 0.97 22.87 21.15
N CYS A 153 0.53 21.65 21.46
CA CYS A 153 -0.86 21.41 21.89
C CYS A 153 -1.08 21.80 23.35
N SER A 154 -1.07 23.09 23.66
CA SER A 154 -1.03 23.61 25.05
C SER A 154 -2.23 23.23 25.93
N SER A 155 -3.38 22.91 25.34
CA SER A 155 -4.58 22.50 26.09
C SER A 155 -4.78 20.99 26.16
N LEU A 156 -3.89 20.18 25.56
CA LEU A 156 -4.05 18.73 25.48
C LEU A 156 -3.80 18.11 26.86
N LYS A 157 -4.87 17.58 27.46
CA LYS A 157 -4.87 16.98 28.81
C LYS A 157 -4.78 15.46 28.77
N SER A 158 -5.30 14.81 27.73
CA SER A 158 -5.26 13.35 27.62
C SER A 158 -5.13 12.85 26.18
N ILE A 159 -4.41 11.74 26.04
CA ILE A 159 -4.32 10.95 24.81
C ILE A 159 -4.76 9.54 25.19
N ASN A 160 -5.87 9.08 24.63
CA ASN A 160 -6.36 7.72 24.85
C ASN A 160 -5.74 6.82 23.78
N ILE A 161 -4.78 5.99 24.20
CA ILE A 161 -4.13 4.97 23.36
C ILE A 161 -4.87 3.64 23.58
N PRO A 162 -5.21 2.89 22.53
CA PRO A 162 -5.92 1.64 22.65
C PRO A 162 -4.99 0.55 23.20
N SER A 163 -5.55 -0.30 24.06
CA SER A 163 -4.90 -1.47 24.68
C SER A 163 -5.08 -2.74 23.86
#